data_AF-A0A7S2LTM5-F1
#
_entry.id   AF-A0A7S2LTM5-F1
#
_cell.length_a   1.000
_cell.length_b   1.000
_cell.length_c   1.000
_cell.angle_alpha   90.00
_cell.angle_beta   90.00
_cell.angle_gamma   90.00
#
_symmetry.space_group_name_H-M   'P 1'
#
loop_
_entity.id
_entity.type
_entity.pdbx_description
1 polymer ?
#
loop_
_entity_poly.entity_id
_entity_poly.type
_entity_poly.pdbx_seq_one_letter_code
_entity_poly.pdbx_strand_id
1 'polypeptide(L)'
;MRLSNLPSLGLASILFNALQSHSHKHQLLRGGQLPIPEAPSTEKLVGTHWQLKKIGGVPAIPDSQELFFKTETELSGNDGCNGFRGEWGTVENGQDSHNSDRPSITFDILATNRRMCRLTAEADEQKSNFMGALRQEAISFSFSADEKELTLYHTLDGNDVPIVMSRIPSPVQPHERLIGTDWVATGIVYPGSQNELLPVLKDYPVTLSFSKDQIDGSSGTNQFFGDIPKMTSMEFQVTNVGQTLMGWEEDVDPRRFQENAWMNILTTVNDETESPPEVVTLPYTLFDERIGDTDEWTKVLVLGSFQAPLARFVPLKDGMLDEWGKPIKQIESPLAHDAPLNGHELQDTPVLKDLYLDTFQLAGSKWRATNI
;
A
#
# COMPACT_ATOMS: atom_id res chain seq x y z
N MET A 1 15.64 -69.72 63.23
CA MET A 1 15.54 -70.92 62.37
C MET A 1 15.37 -70.45 60.93
N ARG A 2 16.32 -70.85 60.06
CA ARG A 2 16.33 -71.03 58.58
C ARG A 2 15.19 -70.40 57.73
N LEU A 3 15.52 -69.51 56.77
CA LEU A 3 15.72 -69.74 55.29
C LEU A 3 14.40 -70.15 54.59
N SER A 4 13.94 -69.64 53.44
CA SER A 4 14.56 -69.12 52.19
C SER A 4 13.36 -68.82 51.22
N ASN A 5 13.34 -67.90 50.25
CA ASN A 5 14.05 -67.90 48.96
C ASN A 5 13.73 -66.61 48.15
N LEU A 6 14.76 -66.08 47.49
CA LEU A 6 14.79 -65.17 46.32
C LEU A 6 14.68 -66.01 45.02
N PRO A 7 14.37 -65.46 43.83
CA PRO A 7 15.33 -64.68 42.98
C PRO A 7 14.64 -63.53 42.19
N SER A 8 15.25 -62.67 41.36
CA SER A 8 16.61 -62.23 41.02
C SER A 8 16.47 -61.28 39.80
N LEU A 9 17.54 -60.53 39.50
CA LEU A 9 17.88 -59.76 38.29
C LEU A 9 17.36 -58.31 38.28
N GLY A 10 18.19 -57.27 38.16
CA GLY A 10 19.64 -57.23 37.96
C GLY A 10 20.04 -55.89 37.31
N LEU A 11 20.74 -55.06 38.08
CA LEU A 11 21.47 -53.83 37.76
C LEU A 11 22.28 -53.87 36.44
N ALA A 12 22.50 -52.72 35.79
CA ALA A 12 23.79 -52.01 35.85
C ALA A 12 23.85 -50.78 34.91
N SER A 13 24.28 -49.64 35.46
CA SER A 13 24.83 -48.48 34.77
C SER A 13 26.32 -48.67 34.50
N ILE A 14 26.84 -48.23 33.34
CA ILE A 14 28.24 -47.79 33.17
C ILE A 14 28.31 -46.61 32.17
N LEU A 15 29.21 -45.68 32.50
CA LEU A 15 29.56 -44.38 31.90
C LEU A 15 30.40 -44.45 30.60
N PHE A 16 30.30 -43.34 29.83
CA PHE A 16 31.24 -42.64 28.93
C PHE A 16 32.44 -43.36 28.27
N ASN A 17 32.56 -43.17 26.94
CA ASN A 17 33.80 -42.70 26.32
C ASN A 17 33.53 -41.98 24.98
N ALA A 18 34.27 -40.89 24.79
CA ALA A 18 34.28 -40.07 23.58
C ALA A 18 35.21 -40.65 22.51
N LEU A 19 34.91 -40.40 21.23
CA LEU A 19 35.89 -40.27 20.15
C LEU A 19 35.24 -39.55 18.94
N GLN A 20 35.88 -38.48 18.51
CA GLN A 20 35.61 -37.78 17.25
C GLN A 20 35.91 -38.70 16.05
N SER A 21 35.28 -38.42 14.90
CA SER A 21 35.91 -38.25 13.58
C SER A 21 35.22 -38.96 12.41
N HIS A 22 34.83 -38.14 11.44
CA HIS A 22 34.72 -38.37 9.99
C HIS A 22 33.47 -39.06 9.41
N SER A 23 32.64 -38.20 8.82
CA SER A 23 32.09 -38.28 7.47
C SER A 23 31.66 -39.65 6.93
N HIS A 24 30.34 -39.84 6.80
CA HIS A 24 29.79 -40.34 5.54
C HIS A 24 28.39 -39.78 5.31
N LYS A 25 28.27 -39.15 4.13
CA LYS A 25 27.04 -38.71 3.50
C LYS A 25 26.03 -39.86 3.42
N HIS A 26 24.85 -39.66 3.97
CA HIS A 26 23.62 -40.16 3.36
C HIS A 26 22.62 -39.00 3.29
N GLN A 27 22.51 -38.45 2.08
CA GLN A 27 21.39 -37.63 1.64
C GLN A 27 20.14 -38.50 1.49
N LEU A 28 18.99 -37.82 1.55
CA LEU A 28 17.63 -38.22 1.16
C LEU A 28 16.72 -38.73 2.29
N LEU A 29 16.29 -37.78 3.13
CA LEU A 29 14.85 -37.55 3.29
C LEU A 29 14.51 -36.18 2.70
N ARG A 30 13.49 -36.21 1.84
CA ARG A 30 13.02 -35.18 0.92
C ARG A 30 12.51 -33.97 1.70
N GLY A 31 12.93 -32.79 1.27
CA GLY A 31 12.71 -31.52 1.94
C GLY A 31 11.25 -31.14 2.05
N GLY A 32 10.78 -31.07 3.30
CA GLY A 32 9.74 -30.17 3.75
C GLY A 32 10.34 -29.41 4.92
N GLN A 33 11.25 -28.48 4.64
CA GLN A 33 11.65 -27.51 5.65
C GLN A 33 10.39 -26.69 5.91
N LEU A 34 9.74 -26.94 7.05
CA LEU A 34 8.71 -26.05 7.55
C LEU A 34 9.29 -24.64 7.45
N PRO A 35 8.59 -23.67 6.81
CA PRO A 35 9.08 -22.31 6.75
C PRO A 35 9.37 -21.90 8.18
N ILE A 36 10.64 -21.60 8.45
CA ILE A 36 11.03 -20.99 9.72
C ILE A 36 10.21 -19.70 9.75
N PRO A 37 9.36 -19.47 10.78
CA PRO A 37 8.60 -18.25 10.87
C PRO A 37 9.57 -17.08 10.76
N GLU A 38 9.38 -16.25 9.74
CA GLU A 38 10.16 -15.03 9.57
C GLU A 38 10.07 -14.22 10.86
N ALA A 39 11.22 -13.84 11.41
CA ALA A 39 11.25 -13.03 12.63
C ALA A 39 10.44 -11.76 12.37
N PRO A 40 9.59 -11.32 13.32
CA PRO A 40 8.73 -10.17 13.09
C PRO A 40 9.59 -8.93 12.78
N SER A 41 9.48 -8.38 11.57
CA SER A 41 10.17 -7.15 11.20
C SER A 41 9.48 -5.96 11.86
N THR A 42 10.27 -5.03 12.39
CA THR A 42 9.80 -3.75 12.94
C THR A 42 9.16 -2.86 11.87
N GLU A 43 9.50 -3.05 10.59
CA GLU A 43 8.87 -2.37 9.45
C GLU A 43 7.36 -2.65 9.39
N LYS A 44 6.90 -3.82 9.88
CA LYS A 44 5.48 -4.18 9.92
C LYS A 44 4.66 -3.36 10.93
N LEU A 45 5.32 -2.60 11.82
CA LEU A 45 4.64 -1.69 12.72
C LEU A 45 4.30 -0.36 12.05
N VAL A 46 5.04 0.09 11.05
CA VAL A 46 4.82 1.41 10.44
C VAL A 46 3.43 1.50 9.80
N GLY A 47 2.71 2.60 10.07
CA GLY A 47 1.35 2.84 9.59
C GLY A 47 0.26 2.03 10.30
N THR A 48 0.59 1.32 11.39
CA THR A 48 -0.37 0.43 12.08
C THR A 48 -0.99 1.05 13.33
N HIS A 49 -2.30 0.85 13.50
CA HIS A 49 -3.09 1.30 14.64
C HIS A 49 -3.61 0.10 15.44
N TRP A 50 -3.43 0.14 16.74
CA TRP A 50 -3.71 -0.95 17.66
C TRP A 50 -4.58 -0.48 18.81
N GLN A 51 -5.55 -1.30 19.19
CA GLN A 51 -6.40 -1.10 20.35
C GLN A 51 -6.15 -2.20 21.37
N LEU A 52 -6.08 -1.86 22.65
CA LEU A 52 -5.87 -2.82 23.71
C LEU A 52 -7.01 -3.85 23.74
N LYS A 53 -6.65 -5.13 23.79
CA LYS A 53 -7.58 -6.25 23.98
C LYS A 53 -7.49 -6.80 25.40
N LYS A 54 -6.28 -6.94 25.95
CA LYS A 54 -6.04 -7.44 27.32
C LYS A 54 -4.63 -7.13 27.83
N ILE A 55 -4.49 -7.00 29.15
CA ILE A 55 -3.20 -6.90 29.87
C ILE A 55 -3.14 -7.99 30.92
N GLY A 56 -2.12 -8.85 30.89
CA GLY A 56 -1.96 -9.90 31.91
C GLY A 56 -3.14 -10.86 32.01
N GLY A 57 -3.89 -11.04 30.92
CA GLY A 57 -5.11 -11.84 30.88
C GLY A 57 -6.39 -11.10 31.26
N VAL A 58 -6.30 -9.87 31.79
CA VAL A 58 -7.46 -9.03 32.10
C VAL A 58 -7.95 -8.34 30.82
N PRO A 59 -9.23 -8.48 30.42
CA PRO A 59 -9.77 -7.81 29.25
C PRO A 59 -9.68 -6.28 29.33
N ALA A 60 -9.59 -5.64 28.16
CA ALA A 60 -9.68 -4.19 28.07
C ALA A 60 -11.06 -3.70 28.52
N ILE A 61 -11.08 -2.59 29.24
CA ILE A 61 -12.32 -1.88 29.58
C ILE A 61 -12.83 -1.05 28.38
N PRO A 62 -14.08 -0.59 28.38
CA PRO A 62 -14.58 0.37 27.38
C PRO A 62 -13.70 1.63 27.30
N ASP A 63 -13.59 2.24 26.12
CA ASP A 63 -12.66 3.35 25.81
C ASP A 63 -11.19 2.97 26.06
N SER A 64 -10.83 1.78 25.59
CA SER A 64 -9.54 1.13 25.77
C SER A 64 -8.36 1.90 25.19
N GLN A 65 -7.17 1.62 25.72
CA GLN A 65 -5.90 2.18 25.28
C GLN A 65 -5.63 1.92 23.79
N GLU A 66 -4.96 2.87 23.14
CA GLU A 66 -4.61 2.77 21.72
C GLU A 66 -3.15 3.17 21.48
N LEU A 67 -2.55 2.56 20.45
CA LEU A 67 -1.19 2.82 20.01
C LEU A 67 -1.16 2.90 18.48
N PHE A 68 -0.57 3.96 17.94
CA PHE A 68 -0.45 4.22 16.51
C PHE A 68 0.99 4.53 16.15
N PHE A 69 1.61 3.64 15.38
CA PHE A 69 2.94 3.78 14.83
C PHE A 69 2.84 4.52 13.50
N LYS A 70 3.13 5.81 13.49
CA LYS A 70 2.88 6.69 12.34
C LYS A 70 3.91 6.50 11.25
N THR A 71 5.17 6.53 11.65
CA THR A 71 6.35 6.44 10.79
C THR A 71 7.35 5.48 11.42
N GLU A 72 8.53 5.36 10.83
CA GLU A 72 9.64 4.56 11.36
C GLU A 72 10.15 5.03 12.72
N THR A 73 9.85 6.27 13.12
CA THR A 73 10.32 6.85 14.39
C THR A 73 9.21 7.45 15.22
N GLU A 74 8.05 7.80 14.64
CA GLU A 74 7.00 8.51 15.35
C GLU A 74 5.85 7.59 15.78
N LEU A 75 5.33 7.85 16.98
CA LEU A 75 4.10 7.23 17.47
C LEU A 75 3.16 8.22 18.14
N SER A 76 1.91 7.81 18.27
CA SER A 76 0.93 8.43 19.15
C SER A 76 0.03 7.39 19.77
N GLY A 77 -0.74 7.77 20.79
CA GLY A 77 -1.73 6.86 21.35
C GLY A 77 -2.65 7.53 22.34
N ASN A 78 -3.49 6.70 22.96
CA ASN A 78 -4.42 7.08 24.01
C ASN A 78 -4.22 6.11 25.18
N ASP A 79 -4.06 6.63 26.40
CA ASP A 79 -3.90 5.83 27.62
C ASP A 79 -5.25 5.46 28.28
N GLY A 80 -6.37 5.67 27.59
CA GLY A 80 -7.74 5.49 28.08
C GLY A 80 -8.31 6.76 28.74
N CYS A 81 -7.51 7.81 28.88
CA CYS A 81 -7.95 9.12 29.37
C CYS A 81 -7.28 10.26 28.60
N ASN A 82 -5.97 10.13 28.40
CA ASN A 82 -5.11 11.13 27.81
C ASN A 82 -4.50 10.63 26.51
N GLY A 83 -4.45 11.53 25.54
CA GLY A 83 -3.65 11.33 24.34
C GLY A 83 -2.17 11.59 24.63
N PHE A 84 -1.31 10.83 23.98
CA PHE A 84 0.14 11.03 24.01
C PHE A 84 0.74 10.97 22.61
N ARG A 85 1.93 11.57 22.48
CA ARG A 85 2.80 11.46 21.31
C ARG A 85 4.22 11.21 21.76
N GLY A 86 4.97 10.50 20.93
CA GLY A 86 6.33 10.12 21.26
C GLY A 86 7.08 9.61 20.05
N GLU A 87 8.25 9.07 20.33
CA GLU A 87 9.09 8.38 19.38
C GLU A 87 9.23 6.90 19.76
N TRP A 88 9.56 6.06 18.79
CA TRP A 88 9.97 4.68 19.03
C TRP A 88 11.22 4.36 18.24
N GLY A 89 11.94 3.33 18.69
CA GLY A 89 13.14 2.85 18.02
C GLY A 89 13.27 1.35 18.15
N THR A 90 14.13 0.76 17.32
CA THR A 90 14.48 -0.65 17.36
C THR A 90 15.68 -0.87 18.27
N VAL A 91 15.64 -1.89 19.12
CA VAL A 91 16.81 -2.32 19.88
C VAL A 91 17.57 -3.34 19.05
N GLU A 92 18.79 -3.00 18.66
CA GLU A 92 19.69 -3.99 18.06
C GLU A 92 20.02 -5.04 19.12
N ASN A 93 19.60 -6.28 18.88
CA ASN A 93 19.96 -7.39 19.76
C ASN A 93 21.47 -7.61 19.65
N GLY A 94 22.22 -7.13 20.65
CA GLY A 94 23.64 -7.41 20.79
C GLY A 94 23.89 -8.92 20.80
N GLN A 95 24.99 -9.33 20.16
CA GLN A 95 25.43 -10.72 19.94
C GLN A 95 25.55 -11.59 21.20
N ASP A 96 25.41 -11.01 22.40
CA ASP A 96 25.58 -11.67 23.69
C ASP A 96 24.28 -11.84 24.50
N SER A 97 23.11 -11.48 23.95
CA SER A 97 21.84 -11.76 24.63
C SER A 97 21.43 -13.22 24.43
N HIS A 98 21.93 -14.09 25.30
CA HIS A 98 21.23 -15.33 25.59
C HIS A 98 19.79 -14.97 26.00
N ASN A 99 18.83 -15.26 25.12
CA ASN A 99 17.44 -15.61 25.45
C ASN A 99 16.28 -14.65 25.05
N SER A 100 16.38 -13.86 23.98
CA SER A 100 15.14 -13.41 23.31
C SER A 100 15.21 -13.55 21.79
N ASP A 101 14.61 -14.61 21.26
CA ASP A 101 14.30 -14.79 19.83
C ASP A 101 13.30 -13.73 19.28
N ARG A 102 12.97 -12.71 20.08
CA ARG A 102 11.98 -11.68 19.77
C ARG A 102 12.67 -10.34 19.53
N PRO A 103 12.26 -9.59 18.51
CA PRO A 103 12.67 -8.21 18.34
C PRO A 103 12.14 -7.37 19.51
N SER A 104 12.87 -6.31 19.85
CA SER A 104 12.51 -5.38 20.91
C SER A 104 12.50 -3.95 20.38
N ILE A 105 11.60 -3.15 20.93
CA ILE A 105 11.46 -1.73 20.63
C ILE A 105 11.61 -0.89 21.89
N THR A 106 11.92 0.39 21.72
CA THR A 106 11.91 1.39 22.78
C THR A 106 10.82 2.41 22.50
N PHE A 107 10.37 3.09 23.55
CA PHE A 107 9.37 4.15 23.46
C PHE A 107 9.87 5.38 24.22
N ASP A 108 9.84 6.54 23.58
CA ASP A 108 10.08 7.83 24.23
C ASP A 108 8.81 8.68 24.19
N ILE A 109 8.11 8.76 25.32
CA ILE A 109 6.85 9.51 25.42
C ILE A 109 7.15 11.00 25.67
N LEU A 110 7.21 11.77 24.59
CA LEU A 110 7.58 13.18 24.59
C LEU A 110 6.52 14.11 25.18
N ALA A 111 5.23 13.82 24.95
CA ALA A 111 4.15 14.67 25.44
C ALA A 111 2.85 13.90 25.70
N THR A 112 2.11 14.36 26.71
CA THR A 112 0.77 13.89 27.05
C THR A 112 -0.16 15.08 27.27
N ASN A 113 -1.42 14.98 26.83
CA ASN A 113 -2.43 15.94 27.25
C ASN A 113 -2.86 15.61 28.69
N ARG A 114 -3.23 16.64 29.48
CA ARG A 114 -3.66 16.44 30.87
C ARG A 114 -5.15 16.73 30.99
N ARG A 115 -5.96 15.75 30.61
CA ARG A 115 -7.40 15.76 30.81
C ARG A 115 -7.73 15.23 32.20
N MET A 116 -8.77 15.81 32.81
CA MET A 116 -9.35 15.26 34.02
C MET A 116 -10.41 14.23 33.63
N CYS A 117 -10.12 12.95 33.84
CA CYS A 117 -11.08 11.86 33.59
C CYS A 117 -11.55 11.28 34.92
N ARG A 118 -12.82 10.89 34.98
CA ARG A 118 -13.38 10.15 36.12
C ARG A 118 -13.31 8.66 35.82
N LEU A 119 -12.14 8.06 36.09
CA LEU A 119 -11.89 6.65 35.88
C LEU A 119 -12.37 5.81 37.08
N THR A 120 -12.76 4.55 36.82
CA THR A 120 -12.91 3.56 37.89
C THR A 120 -11.53 3.10 38.37
N ALA A 121 -11.47 2.38 39.50
CA ALA A 121 -10.19 1.88 40.01
C ALA A 121 -9.52 0.93 39.00
N GLU A 122 -10.31 0.08 38.35
CA GLU A 122 -9.84 -0.86 37.33
C GLU A 122 -9.33 -0.13 36.08
N ALA A 123 -10.00 0.95 35.69
CA ALA A 123 -9.60 1.78 34.56
C ALA A 123 -8.27 2.52 34.81
N ASP A 124 -8.10 3.04 36.02
CA ASP A 124 -6.86 3.73 36.42
C ASP A 124 -5.69 2.74 36.54
N GLU A 125 -5.94 1.55 37.07
CA GLU A 125 -4.94 0.47 37.12
C GLU A 125 -4.54 0.01 35.71
N GLN A 126 -5.50 -0.24 34.81
CA GLN A 126 -5.20 -0.64 33.42
C GLN A 126 -4.39 0.42 32.67
N LYS A 127 -4.74 1.69 32.84
CA LYS A 127 -3.98 2.84 32.32
C LYS A 127 -2.56 2.86 32.87
N SER A 128 -2.40 2.69 34.18
CA SER A 128 -1.08 2.66 34.84
C SER A 128 -0.22 1.52 34.30
N ASN A 129 -0.78 0.32 34.17
CA ASN A 129 -0.08 -0.85 33.65
C ASN A 129 0.33 -0.68 32.19
N PHE A 130 -0.54 -0.11 31.36
CA PHE A 130 -0.23 0.19 29.96
C PHE A 130 0.92 1.20 29.85
N MET A 131 0.82 2.34 30.55
CA MET A 131 1.86 3.37 30.50
C MET A 131 3.15 2.97 31.22
N GLY A 132 3.09 2.04 32.17
CA GLY A 132 4.27 1.43 32.78
C GLY A 132 5.05 0.58 31.77
N ALA A 133 4.34 -0.20 30.96
CA ALA A 133 4.94 -1.00 29.89
C ALA A 133 5.61 -0.13 28.82
N LEU A 134 4.94 0.95 28.39
CA LEU A 134 5.48 1.86 27.38
C LEU A 134 6.66 2.72 27.88
N ARG A 135 7.05 2.63 29.15
CA ARG A 135 8.21 3.35 29.71
C ARG A 135 9.39 2.43 30.03
N GLN A 136 9.31 1.17 29.64
CA GLN A 136 10.44 0.26 29.76
C GLN A 136 11.55 0.65 28.79
N GLU A 137 12.80 0.38 29.18
CA GLU A 137 13.96 0.66 28.32
C GLU A 137 13.90 -0.11 27.00
N ALA A 138 13.39 -1.35 27.04
CA ALA A 138 13.14 -2.18 25.89
C ALA A 138 11.93 -3.08 26.16
N ILE A 139 11.08 -3.25 25.15
CA ILE A 139 9.92 -4.13 25.21
C ILE A 139 9.92 -5.06 24.00
N SER A 140 9.95 -6.36 24.26
CA SER A 140 9.87 -7.36 23.20
C SER A 140 8.46 -7.41 22.64
N PHE A 141 8.33 -7.74 21.35
CA PHE A 141 7.02 -7.85 20.71
C PHE A 141 6.92 -9.08 19.79
N SER A 142 5.68 -9.41 19.42
CA SER A 142 5.37 -10.41 18.39
C SER A 142 4.02 -10.14 17.75
N PHE A 143 3.81 -10.69 16.55
CA PHE A 143 2.52 -10.71 15.86
C PHE A 143 1.86 -12.08 15.94
N SER A 144 0.52 -12.11 15.88
CA SER A 144 -0.21 -13.32 15.53
C SER A 144 0.09 -13.74 14.09
N ALA A 145 -0.17 -15.01 13.75
CA ALA A 145 0.06 -15.54 12.40
C ALA A 145 -0.74 -14.81 11.29
N ASP A 146 -1.86 -14.16 11.64
CA ASP A 146 -2.67 -13.37 10.74
C ASP A 146 -2.42 -11.85 10.84
N GLU A 147 -1.42 -11.44 11.64
CA GLU A 147 -1.03 -10.04 11.87
C GLU A 147 -2.17 -9.15 12.38
N LYS A 148 -3.22 -9.74 12.97
CA LYS A 148 -4.33 -9.02 13.57
C LYS A 148 -4.14 -8.74 15.04
N GLU A 149 -3.18 -9.40 15.70
CA GLU A 149 -2.82 -9.15 17.08
C GLU A 149 -1.34 -8.80 17.21
N LEU A 150 -1.07 -7.74 17.96
CA LEU A 150 0.25 -7.36 18.44
C LEU A 150 0.32 -7.73 19.91
N THR A 151 1.35 -8.47 20.32
CA THR A 151 1.65 -8.72 21.73
C THR A 151 2.91 -8.01 22.12
N LEU A 152 2.82 -7.11 23.09
CA LEU A 152 3.97 -6.50 23.78
C LEU A 152 4.23 -7.25 25.09
N TYR A 153 5.47 -7.59 25.38
CA TYR A 153 5.85 -8.36 26.57
C TYR A 153 6.41 -7.43 27.65
N HIS A 154 5.56 -7.05 28.59
CA HIS A 154 5.93 -6.22 29.73
C HIS A 154 6.59 -7.12 30.79
N THR A 155 7.87 -6.95 31.06
CA THR A 155 8.52 -7.70 32.16
C THR A 155 8.20 -7.06 33.52
N LEU A 156 7.49 -7.77 34.39
CA LEU A 156 7.20 -7.40 35.78
C LEU A 156 7.75 -8.48 36.71
N ASP A 157 8.60 -8.10 37.67
CA ASP A 157 9.23 -9.02 38.64
C ASP A 157 9.90 -10.25 37.99
N GLY A 158 10.51 -10.05 36.82
CA GLY A 158 11.17 -11.10 36.04
C GLY A 158 10.22 -12.02 35.25
N ASN A 159 8.92 -11.73 35.21
CA ASN A 159 7.95 -12.46 34.42
C ASN A 159 7.40 -11.60 33.29
N ASP A 160 7.24 -12.19 32.11
CA ASP A 160 6.61 -11.52 30.97
C ASP A 160 5.08 -11.51 31.12
N VAL A 161 4.54 -10.31 31.21
CA VAL A 161 3.12 -10.01 31.25
C VAL A 161 2.69 -9.55 29.85
N PRO A 162 1.89 -10.35 29.11
CA PRO A 162 1.51 -10.01 27.76
C PRO A 162 0.46 -8.89 27.74
N ILE A 163 0.72 -7.87 26.93
CA ILE A 163 -0.22 -6.83 26.51
C ILE A 163 -0.62 -7.17 25.09
N VAL A 164 -1.83 -7.68 24.92
CA VAL A 164 -2.35 -8.06 23.61
C VAL A 164 -3.23 -6.93 23.09
N MET A 165 -2.92 -6.48 21.88
CA MET A 165 -3.64 -5.44 21.16
C MET A 165 -4.22 -6.02 19.87
N SER A 166 -5.43 -5.61 19.52
CA SER A 166 -6.05 -5.91 18.23
C SER A 166 -5.76 -4.80 17.26
N ARG A 167 -5.43 -5.15 16.01
CA ARG A 167 -5.27 -4.17 14.95
C ARG A 167 -6.61 -3.48 14.74
N ILE A 168 -6.67 -2.18 14.98
CA ILE A 168 -7.73 -1.36 14.40
C ILE A 168 -7.36 -1.32 12.92
N PRO A 169 -8.27 -1.72 12.01
CA PRO A 169 -8.09 -1.40 10.61
C PRO A 169 -8.04 0.13 10.53
N SER A 170 -6.84 0.71 10.52
CA SER A 170 -6.66 2.08 10.08
C SER A 170 -7.34 2.12 8.71
N PRO A 171 -8.32 3.00 8.48
CA PRO A 171 -8.86 3.13 7.13
C PRO A 171 -7.65 3.47 6.27
N VAL A 172 -7.19 2.50 5.46
CA VAL A 172 -6.01 2.63 4.59
C VAL A 172 -6.11 4.01 4.01
N GLN A 173 -5.17 4.89 4.36
CA GLN A 173 -5.30 6.27 3.98
C GLN A 173 -5.39 6.28 2.46
N PRO A 174 -6.20 7.15 1.83
CA PRO A 174 -6.39 7.10 0.38
C PRO A 174 -5.07 7.05 -0.42
N HIS A 175 -3.99 7.61 0.12
CA HIS A 175 -2.64 7.52 -0.45
C HIS A 175 -2.02 6.13 -0.37
N GLU A 176 -2.15 5.45 0.77
CA GLU A 176 -1.70 4.05 0.93
C GLU A 176 -2.50 3.09 0.04
N ARG A 177 -3.70 3.48 -0.43
CA ARG A 177 -4.49 2.70 -1.40
C ARG A 177 -3.99 2.81 -2.83
N LEU A 178 -3.17 3.82 -3.12
CA LEU A 178 -2.56 3.99 -4.43
C LEU A 178 -1.26 3.19 -4.54
N ILE A 179 -0.48 3.07 -3.46
CA ILE A 179 0.79 2.34 -3.49
C ILE A 179 0.57 0.88 -3.93
N GLY A 180 1.32 0.43 -4.94
CA GLY A 180 1.23 -0.91 -5.52
C GLY A 180 0.02 -1.10 -6.44
N THR A 181 -0.56 -0.03 -6.99
CA THR A 181 -1.71 -0.12 -7.91
C THR A 181 -1.38 0.41 -9.30
N ASP A 182 -1.99 -0.22 -10.30
CA ASP A 182 -1.87 0.11 -11.71
C ASP A 182 -3.22 0.57 -12.26
N TRP A 183 -3.17 1.62 -13.08
CA TRP A 183 -4.35 2.30 -13.58
C TRP A 183 -4.25 2.52 -15.09
N VAL A 184 -5.39 2.47 -15.77
CA VAL A 184 -5.53 2.83 -17.18
C VAL A 184 -6.50 3.99 -17.34
N ALA A 185 -6.08 5.00 -18.10
CA ALA A 185 -6.90 6.17 -18.35
C ALA A 185 -8.09 5.79 -19.22
N THR A 186 -9.24 6.35 -18.87
CA THR A 186 -10.47 6.32 -19.67
C THR A 186 -10.71 7.64 -20.39
N GLY A 187 -10.12 8.73 -19.88
CA GLY A 187 -10.09 10.02 -20.56
C GLY A 187 -9.14 10.99 -19.88
N ILE A 188 -8.67 11.97 -20.66
CA ILE A 188 -7.78 13.05 -20.22
C ILE A 188 -8.26 14.39 -20.80
N VAL A 189 -7.94 15.49 -20.13
CA VAL A 189 -8.20 16.84 -20.63
C VAL A 189 -7.08 17.23 -21.59
N TYR A 190 -7.48 17.65 -22.78
CA TYR A 190 -6.55 18.19 -23.78
C TYR A 190 -6.46 19.71 -23.66
N PRO A 191 -5.29 20.33 -23.94
CA PRO A 191 -5.18 21.77 -24.03
C PRO A 191 -6.28 22.37 -24.94
N GLY A 192 -7.02 23.35 -24.44
CA GLY A 192 -8.11 24.02 -25.17
C GLY A 192 -9.49 23.36 -25.09
N SER A 193 -9.63 22.21 -24.43
CA SER A 193 -10.91 21.46 -24.32
C SER A 193 -11.87 21.97 -23.23
N GLN A 194 -11.63 23.14 -22.62
CA GLN A 194 -12.48 23.70 -21.56
C GLN A 194 -12.73 22.74 -20.37
N ASN A 195 -11.73 21.94 -19.99
CA ASN A 195 -11.80 20.91 -18.93
C ASN A 195 -12.74 19.73 -19.23
N GLU A 196 -13.03 19.48 -20.51
CA GLU A 196 -13.76 18.29 -20.93
C GLU A 196 -12.82 17.07 -21.00
N LEU A 197 -13.21 15.97 -20.35
CA LEU A 197 -12.50 14.69 -20.47
C LEU A 197 -12.79 14.07 -21.84
N LEU A 198 -11.77 13.94 -22.67
CA LEU A 198 -11.86 13.25 -23.96
C LEU A 198 -11.28 11.83 -23.82
N PRO A 199 -11.87 10.85 -24.52
CA PRO A 199 -11.41 9.46 -24.44
C PRO A 199 -9.98 9.31 -24.97
N VAL A 200 -9.20 8.42 -24.34
CA VAL A 200 -7.87 8.05 -24.82
C VAL A 200 -7.93 7.15 -26.05
N LEU A 201 -6.86 7.15 -26.84
CA LEU A 201 -6.69 6.32 -28.03
C LEU A 201 -6.65 4.84 -27.66
N LYS A 202 -7.54 4.05 -28.26
CA LYS A 202 -7.77 2.63 -27.94
C LYS A 202 -6.50 1.76 -27.98
N ASP A 203 -5.65 1.98 -28.97
CA ASP A 203 -4.44 1.17 -29.20
C ASP A 203 -3.19 1.75 -28.53
N TYR A 204 -3.32 2.90 -27.86
CA TYR A 204 -2.23 3.64 -27.22
C TYR A 204 -2.68 4.09 -25.81
N PRO A 205 -2.89 3.13 -24.89
CA PRO A 205 -3.45 3.42 -23.58
C PRO A 205 -2.47 4.26 -22.74
N VAL A 206 -3.01 5.26 -22.04
CA VAL A 206 -2.26 5.96 -20.99
C VAL A 206 -2.39 5.16 -19.70
N THR A 207 -1.27 4.82 -19.07
CA THR A 207 -1.23 4.08 -17.80
C THR A 207 -0.55 4.89 -16.71
N LEU A 208 -0.90 4.59 -15.47
CA LEU A 208 -0.30 5.18 -14.28
C LEU A 208 -0.15 4.12 -13.20
N SER A 209 1.07 3.92 -12.77
CA SER A 209 1.45 2.99 -11.73
C SER A 209 2.03 3.77 -10.55
N PHE A 210 1.64 3.37 -9.34
CA PHE A 210 2.08 4.02 -8.11
C PHE A 210 2.96 3.07 -7.31
N SER A 211 4.21 3.45 -7.12
CA SER A 211 5.11 2.89 -6.11
C SER A 211 5.10 3.76 -4.85
N LYS A 212 5.83 3.36 -3.80
CA LYS A 212 5.88 4.10 -2.52
C LYS A 212 6.31 5.56 -2.73
N ASP A 213 7.36 5.75 -3.52
CA ASP A 213 8.03 7.05 -3.68
C ASP A 213 8.11 7.48 -5.15
N GLN A 214 7.44 6.78 -6.07
CA GLN A 214 7.55 7.01 -7.51
C GLN A 214 6.23 6.74 -8.24
N ILE A 215 6.06 7.43 -9.37
CA ILE A 215 5.08 7.07 -10.39
C ILE A 215 5.81 6.68 -11.68
N ASP A 216 5.19 5.78 -12.43
CA ASP A 216 5.63 5.39 -13.76
C ASP A 216 4.44 4.95 -14.61
N GLY A 217 4.66 4.79 -15.91
CA GLY A 217 3.63 4.29 -16.82
C GLY A 217 3.85 4.73 -18.26
N SER A 218 2.83 4.53 -19.08
CA SER A 218 2.84 4.90 -20.49
C SER A 218 2.01 6.16 -20.73
N SER A 219 2.54 7.09 -21.54
CA SER A 219 1.78 8.20 -22.12
C SER A 219 1.01 7.79 -23.39
N GLY A 220 0.91 6.49 -23.66
CA GLY A 220 0.32 5.89 -24.86
C GLY A 220 1.38 5.40 -25.85
N THR A 221 2.55 6.03 -25.89
CA THR A 221 3.64 5.59 -26.79
C THR A 221 5.00 5.67 -26.12
N ASN A 222 5.27 6.73 -25.36
CA ASN A 222 6.45 6.80 -24.53
C ASN A 222 6.17 6.29 -23.11
N GLN A 223 7.23 5.87 -22.43
CA GLN A 223 7.17 5.59 -21.01
C GLN A 223 7.57 6.86 -20.25
N PHE A 224 6.96 7.11 -19.10
CA PHE A 224 7.30 8.21 -18.21
C PHE A 224 7.60 7.68 -16.81
N PHE A 225 8.28 8.49 -16.02
CA PHE A 225 8.52 8.26 -14.60
C PHE A 225 8.60 9.59 -13.86
N GLY A 226 8.43 9.56 -12.54
CA GLY A 226 8.62 10.72 -11.66
C GLY A 226 8.66 10.31 -10.19
N ASP A 227 9.18 11.19 -9.34
CA ASP A 227 9.28 10.95 -7.90
C ASP A 227 8.09 11.56 -7.15
N ILE A 228 7.67 10.91 -6.06
CA ILE A 228 6.61 11.34 -5.15
C ILE A 228 7.24 11.77 -3.82
N PRO A 229 7.71 13.02 -3.67
CA PRO A 229 8.32 13.47 -2.42
C PRO A 229 7.31 13.59 -1.28
N LYS A 230 6.01 13.68 -1.60
CA LYS A 230 4.94 13.80 -0.63
C LYS A 230 3.61 13.29 -1.20
N MET A 231 2.89 12.51 -0.42
CA MET A 231 1.53 12.08 -0.71
C MET A 231 0.63 12.22 0.53
N THR A 232 -0.60 12.68 0.32
CA THR A 232 -1.63 12.82 1.35
C THR A 232 -2.93 12.17 0.89
N SER A 233 -3.98 12.19 1.71
CA SER A 233 -5.29 11.62 1.36
C SER A 233 -6.03 12.30 0.20
N MET A 234 -5.59 13.49 -0.24
CA MET A 234 -6.28 14.28 -1.26
C MET A 234 -5.39 14.77 -2.39
N GLU A 235 -4.06 14.69 -2.23
CA GLU A 235 -3.10 15.18 -3.21
C GLU A 235 -1.78 14.42 -3.13
N PHE A 236 -1.04 14.39 -4.23
CA PHE A 236 0.35 13.95 -4.26
C PHE A 236 1.21 14.95 -5.02
N GLN A 237 2.48 15.01 -4.67
CA GLN A 237 3.49 15.81 -5.36
C GLN A 237 4.23 14.96 -6.37
N VAL A 238 4.59 15.54 -7.50
CA VAL A 238 5.41 14.92 -8.53
C VAL A 238 6.60 15.83 -8.83
N THR A 239 7.79 15.25 -8.86
CA THR A 239 9.03 15.93 -9.26
C THR A 239 9.86 14.99 -10.16
N ASN A 240 10.98 15.50 -10.70
CA ASN A 240 11.92 14.75 -11.52
C ASN A 240 11.26 13.97 -12.66
N VAL A 241 10.22 14.55 -13.27
CA VAL A 241 9.47 13.88 -14.34
C VAL A 241 10.35 13.70 -15.58
N GLY A 242 10.51 12.45 -15.99
CA GLY A 242 11.23 12.07 -17.20
C GLY A 242 10.36 11.23 -18.12
N GLN A 243 10.74 11.17 -19.41
CA GLN A 243 10.10 10.29 -20.38
C GLN A 243 11.08 9.78 -21.42
N THR A 244 10.76 8.63 -22.03
CA THR A 244 11.41 8.20 -23.27
C THR A 244 11.00 9.10 -24.42
N LEU A 245 11.83 9.20 -25.46
CA LEU A 245 11.54 9.99 -26.66
C LEU A 245 11.59 9.10 -27.89
N MET A 246 10.44 8.55 -28.26
CA MET A 246 10.20 8.05 -29.61
C MET A 246 9.63 9.19 -30.46
N GLY A 247 10.33 9.49 -31.56
CA GLY A 247 9.96 10.59 -32.46
C GLY A 247 8.71 10.28 -33.29
N TRP A 248 8.05 11.35 -33.71
CA TRP A 248 6.90 11.31 -34.62
C TRP A 248 7.35 11.76 -36.01
N GLU A 249 6.97 11.02 -37.06
CA GLU A 249 7.28 11.43 -38.45
C GLU A 249 6.39 12.59 -38.93
N GLU A 250 5.22 12.79 -38.30
CA GLU A 250 4.24 13.80 -38.71
C GLU A 250 3.83 14.73 -37.56
N ASP A 251 3.67 16.02 -37.84
CA ASP A 251 3.33 17.05 -36.85
C ASP A 251 1.88 17.00 -36.35
N VAL A 252 1.00 16.25 -37.01
CA VAL A 252 -0.45 16.15 -36.72
C VAL A 252 -0.87 14.79 -36.16
N ASP A 253 0.07 14.04 -35.60
CA ASP A 253 -0.22 12.72 -35.03
C ASP A 253 -1.07 12.81 -33.73
N PRO A 254 -2.27 12.18 -33.66
CA PRO A 254 -3.12 12.17 -32.45
C PRO A 254 -2.40 11.61 -31.21
N ARG A 255 -1.43 10.72 -31.38
CA ARG A 255 -0.65 10.12 -30.28
C ARG A 255 0.23 11.17 -29.60
N ARG A 256 0.84 12.06 -30.38
CA ARG A 256 1.64 13.19 -29.87
C ARG A 256 0.78 14.15 -29.05
N PHE A 257 -0.46 14.42 -29.48
CA PHE A 257 -1.37 15.27 -28.72
C PHE A 257 -1.79 14.64 -27.39
N GLN A 258 -2.07 13.32 -27.38
CA GLN A 258 -2.39 12.60 -26.15
C GLN A 258 -1.20 12.58 -25.18
N GLU A 259 0.00 12.26 -25.69
CA GLU A 259 1.23 12.27 -24.90
C GLU A 259 1.45 13.65 -24.28
N ASN A 260 1.39 14.71 -25.09
CA ASN A 260 1.57 16.07 -24.59
C ASN A 260 0.50 16.46 -23.56
N ALA A 261 -0.77 16.09 -23.77
CA ALA A 261 -1.83 16.36 -22.81
C ALA A 261 -1.56 15.67 -21.46
N TRP A 262 -1.14 14.40 -21.49
CA TRP A 262 -0.78 13.67 -20.28
C TRP A 262 0.44 14.25 -19.58
N MET A 263 1.53 14.47 -20.33
CA MET A 263 2.75 15.03 -19.77
C MET A 263 2.54 16.44 -19.24
N ASN A 264 1.65 17.20 -19.86
CA ASN A 264 1.26 18.49 -19.34
C ASN A 264 0.61 18.35 -17.96
N ILE A 265 -0.26 17.37 -17.70
CA ILE A 265 -0.81 17.19 -16.36
C ILE A 265 0.30 16.96 -15.31
N LEU A 266 1.34 16.20 -15.67
CA LEU A 266 2.45 15.88 -14.76
C LEU A 266 3.51 16.98 -14.63
N THR A 267 3.58 17.93 -15.57
CA THR A 267 4.68 18.92 -15.67
C THR A 267 4.20 20.37 -15.76
N THR A 268 2.91 20.61 -15.99
CA THR A 268 2.40 21.94 -16.38
C THR A 268 2.10 22.81 -15.17
N VAL A 269 2.75 23.95 -15.28
CA VAL A 269 2.61 25.24 -14.61
C VAL A 269 1.22 25.81 -14.87
N ASN A 270 0.53 26.32 -13.86
CA ASN A 270 -0.69 27.10 -14.06
C ASN A 270 -0.45 28.47 -14.75
N ASP A 271 0.75 28.77 -15.24
CA ASP A 271 1.09 30.08 -15.82
C ASP A 271 2.22 29.96 -16.87
N GLU A 272 1.99 30.43 -18.10
CA GLU A 272 2.92 30.32 -19.24
C GLU A 272 4.18 31.22 -19.11
N THR A 273 4.38 31.89 -17.97
CA THR A 273 5.44 32.91 -17.78
C THR A 273 6.55 32.53 -16.80
N GLU A 274 6.50 31.36 -16.16
CA GLU A 274 7.53 30.91 -15.23
C GLU A 274 8.18 29.60 -15.66
N SER A 275 9.47 29.44 -15.35
CA SER A 275 10.16 28.15 -15.47
C SER A 275 9.30 27.03 -14.85
N PRO A 276 9.28 25.83 -15.43
CA PRO A 276 8.47 24.74 -14.92
C PRO A 276 8.74 24.53 -13.43
N PRO A 277 7.70 24.36 -12.59
CA PRO A 277 7.87 24.21 -11.16
C PRO A 277 8.65 22.93 -10.91
N GLU A 278 9.61 23.01 -9.98
CA GLU A 278 10.38 21.85 -9.53
C GLU A 278 9.47 20.75 -8.94
N VAL A 279 8.26 21.12 -8.48
CA VAL A 279 7.28 20.23 -7.87
C VAL A 279 5.87 20.57 -8.35
N VAL A 280 5.16 19.60 -8.92
CA VAL A 280 3.74 19.69 -9.28
C VAL A 280 2.89 19.04 -8.19
N THR A 281 1.84 19.70 -7.70
CA THR A 281 0.90 19.12 -6.72
C THR A 281 -0.41 18.75 -7.43
N LEU A 282 -0.73 17.46 -7.44
CA LEU A 282 -1.91 16.90 -8.10
C LEU A 282 -2.96 16.48 -7.07
N PRO A 283 -4.10 17.18 -7.00
CA PRO A 283 -5.24 16.67 -6.25
C PRO A 283 -5.79 15.42 -6.92
N TYR A 284 -6.32 14.49 -6.11
CA TYR A 284 -6.98 13.30 -6.61
C TYR A 284 -8.19 12.92 -5.77
N THR A 285 -9.06 12.10 -6.35
CA THR A 285 -10.16 11.46 -5.62
C THR A 285 -10.32 10.00 -6.04
N LEU A 286 -10.55 9.14 -5.05
CA LEU A 286 -10.87 7.73 -5.22
C LEU A 286 -12.31 7.47 -4.80
N PHE A 287 -13.10 6.86 -5.67
CA PHE A 287 -14.48 6.44 -5.38
C PHE A 287 -14.86 5.18 -6.14
N ASP A 288 -15.96 4.54 -5.77
CA ASP A 288 -16.49 3.40 -6.50
C ASP A 288 -17.63 3.88 -7.44
N GLU A 289 -17.62 3.43 -8.69
CA GLU A 289 -18.62 3.76 -9.71
C GLU A 289 -19.08 2.50 -10.45
N ARG A 290 -20.34 2.44 -10.88
CA ARG A 290 -20.81 1.40 -11.80
C ARG A 290 -20.51 1.82 -13.23
N ILE A 291 -19.71 1.04 -13.94
CA ILE A 291 -19.26 1.37 -15.30
C ILE A 291 -19.93 0.40 -16.29
N GLY A 292 -20.74 0.94 -17.20
CA GLY A 292 -21.47 0.15 -18.21
C GLY A 292 -22.72 -0.53 -17.65
N ASP A 293 -23.16 -1.61 -18.32
CA ASP A 293 -24.34 -2.41 -17.93
C ASP A 293 -24.00 -3.53 -16.93
N THR A 294 -22.80 -3.52 -16.33
CA THR A 294 -22.40 -4.51 -15.34
C THR A 294 -22.91 -4.10 -13.95
N ASP A 295 -23.30 -5.07 -13.13
CA ASP A 295 -23.65 -4.85 -11.72
C ASP A 295 -22.42 -4.72 -10.81
N GLU A 296 -21.23 -4.63 -11.39
CA GLU A 296 -19.95 -4.58 -10.67
C GLU A 296 -19.54 -3.14 -10.37
N TRP A 297 -19.27 -2.86 -9.10
CA TRP A 297 -18.65 -1.61 -8.68
C TRP A 297 -17.16 -1.63 -9.05
N THR A 298 -16.71 -0.61 -9.76
CA THR A 298 -15.32 -0.43 -10.17
C THR A 298 -14.73 0.77 -9.45
N LYS A 299 -13.50 0.65 -8.96
CA LYS A 299 -12.76 1.80 -8.42
C LYS A 299 -12.44 2.79 -9.53
N VAL A 300 -12.57 4.07 -9.23
CA VAL A 300 -12.26 5.16 -10.16
C VAL A 300 -11.32 6.11 -9.46
N LEU A 301 -10.23 6.43 -10.14
CA LEU A 301 -9.28 7.46 -9.75
C LEU A 301 -9.47 8.66 -10.68
N VAL A 302 -9.75 9.83 -10.11
CA VAL A 302 -9.79 11.09 -10.84
C VAL A 302 -8.64 11.97 -10.36
N LEU A 303 -7.82 12.45 -11.29
CA LEU A 303 -6.85 13.52 -11.04
C LEU A 303 -7.51 14.86 -11.32
N GLY A 304 -7.20 15.88 -10.52
CA GLY A 304 -7.91 17.17 -10.54
C GLY A 304 -9.02 17.24 -9.49
N SER A 305 -9.91 18.21 -9.64
CA SER A 305 -11.11 18.33 -8.80
C SER A 305 -12.34 17.81 -9.55
N PHE A 306 -13.43 17.48 -8.86
CA PHE A 306 -14.68 17.09 -9.54
C PHE A 306 -15.23 18.16 -10.50
N GLN A 307 -14.92 19.44 -10.23
CA GLN A 307 -15.37 20.57 -11.04
C GLN A 307 -14.41 20.88 -12.20
N ALA A 308 -13.19 20.36 -12.13
CA ALA A 308 -12.14 20.50 -13.13
C ALA A 308 -11.26 19.23 -13.12
N PRO A 309 -11.79 18.11 -13.64
CA PRO A 309 -11.01 16.88 -13.73
C PRO A 309 -9.92 17.08 -14.79
N LEU A 310 -8.76 16.46 -14.56
CA LEU A 310 -7.63 16.48 -15.50
C LEU A 310 -7.51 15.13 -16.21
N ALA A 311 -7.75 14.04 -15.47
CA ALA A 311 -7.73 12.70 -16.02
C ALA A 311 -8.61 11.77 -15.17
N ARG A 312 -9.15 10.73 -15.80
CA ARG A 312 -9.97 9.70 -15.15
C ARG A 312 -9.44 8.32 -15.48
N PHE A 313 -9.29 7.50 -14.45
CA PHE A 313 -8.67 6.18 -14.51
C PHE A 313 -9.55 5.10 -13.89
N VAL A 314 -9.35 3.87 -14.35
CA VAL A 314 -9.88 2.63 -13.75
C VAL A 314 -8.72 1.65 -13.50
N PRO A 315 -8.85 0.69 -12.57
CA PRO A 315 -7.82 -0.31 -12.32
C PRO A 315 -7.45 -1.04 -13.61
N LEU A 316 -6.15 -1.15 -13.85
CA LEU A 316 -5.63 -1.98 -14.92
C LEU A 316 -5.86 -3.45 -14.55
N LYS A 317 -6.58 -4.20 -15.38
CA LYS A 317 -6.81 -5.64 -15.14
C LYS A 317 -5.61 -6.45 -15.63
N ASP A 318 -5.25 -7.49 -14.88
CA ASP A 318 -4.22 -8.46 -15.28
C ASP A 318 -4.45 -8.99 -16.70
N GLY A 319 -3.39 -8.96 -17.51
CA GLY A 319 -3.40 -9.46 -18.89
C GLY A 319 -3.99 -8.49 -19.93
N MET A 320 -4.31 -7.23 -19.56
CA MET A 320 -4.72 -6.22 -20.54
C MET A 320 -3.54 -5.64 -21.32
N LEU A 321 -2.35 -5.57 -20.73
CA LEU A 321 -1.16 -4.99 -21.37
C LEU A 321 0.02 -5.96 -21.36
N ASP A 322 0.86 -5.90 -22.38
CA ASP A 322 2.16 -6.58 -22.43
C ASP A 322 3.19 -5.88 -21.55
N GLU A 323 4.39 -6.46 -21.45
CA GLU A 323 5.53 -5.93 -20.69
C GLU A 323 5.99 -4.52 -21.13
N TRP A 324 5.44 -3.98 -22.22
CA TRP A 324 5.70 -2.65 -22.76
C TRP A 324 4.49 -1.71 -22.65
N GLY A 325 3.44 -2.10 -21.92
CA GLY A 325 2.23 -1.28 -21.72
C GLY A 325 1.32 -1.23 -22.95
N LYS A 326 1.44 -2.17 -23.91
CA LYS A 326 0.56 -2.24 -25.09
C LYS A 326 -0.57 -3.24 -24.89
N PRO A 327 -1.79 -3.00 -25.43
CA PRO A 327 -2.86 -3.97 -25.37
C PRO A 327 -2.44 -5.35 -25.89
N ILE A 328 -2.54 -6.39 -25.06
CA ILE A 328 -2.43 -7.77 -25.55
C ILE A 328 -3.63 -7.99 -26.46
N LYS A 329 -3.42 -8.12 -27.78
CA LYS A 329 -4.51 -8.39 -28.73
C LYS A 329 -5.26 -9.65 -28.30
N GLN A 330 -6.44 -9.48 -27.71
CA GLN A 330 -7.40 -10.57 -27.63
C GLN A 330 -7.87 -10.84 -29.06
N ILE A 331 -7.60 -12.05 -29.54
CA ILE A 331 -8.12 -12.54 -30.82
C ILE A 331 -9.62 -12.70 -30.65
N GLU A 332 -10.40 -11.70 -31.05
CA GLU A 332 -11.81 -11.92 -31.35
C GLU A 332 -11.93 -12.49 -32.77
N SER A 333 -12.47 -13.71 -32.83
CA SER A 333 -12.85 -14.42 -34.05
C SER A 333 -14.10 -13.79 -34.72
N PRO A 334 -14.36 -14.11 -35.99
CA PRO A 334 -14.88 -13.15 -36.97
C PRO A 334 -16.40 -13.13 -37.00
N LEU A 335 -17.01 -11.94 -37.08
CA LEU A 335 -18.34 -11.76 -37.64
C LEU A 335 -18.55 -10.30 -38.10
N ALA A 336 -18.70 -10.15 -39.42
CA ALA A 336 -19.42 -9.10 -40.17
C ALA A 336 -18.85 -7.66 -40.15
N HIS A 337 -18.80 -6.89 -41.23
CA HIS A 337 -19.14 -7.07 -42.64
C HIS A 337 -18.48 -5.93 -43.43
N ASP A 338 -18.02 -6.22 -44.65
CA ASP A 338 -17.52 -5.28 -45.64
C ASP A 338 -18.53 -4.20 -46.04
N ALA A 339 -18.08 -2.95 -46.24
CA ALA A 339 -18.57 -2.03 -47.28
C ALA A 339 -17.77 -0.70 -47.35
N PRO A 340 -17.75 0.00 -48.50
CA PRO A 340 -16.56 0.68 -49.01
C PRO A 340 -16.54 2.21 -48.87
N LEU A 341 -15.33 2.75 -48.85
CA LEU A 341 -15.01 4.17 -48.95
C LEU A 341 -15.39 4.73 -50.33
N ASN A 342 -16.22 5.78 -50.35
CA ASN A 342 -16.33 6.70 -51.49
C ASN A 342 -16.09 8.12 -50.98
N GLY A 343 -15.07 8.77 -51.55
CA GLY A 343 -14.74 10.17 -51.27
C GLY A 343 -15.57 11.15 -52.08
N HIS A 344 -15.73 12.36 -51.54
CA HIS A 344 -15.83 13.60 -52.30
C HIS A 344 -15.43 14.79 -51.41
N GLU A 345 -14.77 15.76 -52.05
CA GLU A 345 -14.20 17.03 -51.56
C GLU A 345 -15.12 17.88 -50.66
N LEU A 346 -14.49 18.68 -49.77
CA LEU A 346 -14.93 20.06 -49.47
C LEU A 346 -13.78 20.91 -48.89
N GLN A 347 -13.67 22.13 -49.41
CA GLN A 347 -12.71 23.20 -49.11
C GLN A 347 -13.11 24.02 -47.85
N ASP A 348 -12.09 24.62 -47.23
CA ASP A 348 -12.05 25.84 -46.37
C ASP A 348 -12.76 25.92 -44.99
N THR A 349 -11.97 25.64 -43.92
CA THR A 349 -11.98 26.12 -42.49
C THR A 349 -13.19 25.88 -41.55
N PRO A 350 -13.03 25.64 -40.21
CA PRO A 350 -11.84 25.42 -39.38
C PRO A 350 -11.72 23.97 -38.83
N VAL A 351 -10.54 23.37 -38.97
CA VAL A 351 -10.33 21.90 -39.00
C VAL A 351 -10.20 21.19 -37.64
N LEU A 352 -10.35 21.87 -36.49
CA LEU A 352 -10.09 21.24 -35.18
C LEU A 352 -11.27 20.47 -34.57
N LYS A 353 -12.52 20.77 -34.95
CA LYS A 353 -13.70 20.09 -34.40
C LYS A 353 -14.09 18.82 -35.17
N ASP A 354 -13.92 18.83 -36.50
CA ASP A 354 -14.47 17.76 -37.33
C ASP A 354 -13.52 16.56 -37.48
N LEU A 355 -12.20 16.75 -37.32
CA LEU A 355 -11.25 15.63 -37.24
C LEU A 355 -11.43 14.79 -35.96
N TYR A 356 -12.00 15.39 -34.92
CA TYR A 356 -12.20 14.76 -33.60
C TYR A 356 -13.47 13.89 -33.51
N LEU A 357 -14.35 13.89 -34.52
CA LEU A 357 -15.60 13.13 -34.49
C LEU A 357 -15.63 11.95 -35.47
N ASP A 358 -14.97 12.05 -36.62
CA ASP A 358 -15.10 11.04 -37.70
C ASP A 358 -14.18 9.81 -37.56
N THR A 359 -13.24 9.78 -36.61
CA THR A 359 -12.40 8.60 -36.33
C THR A 359 -12.85 7.77 -35.12
N PHE A 360 -13.89 8.20 -34.39
CA PHE A 360 -14.42 7.45 -33.26
C PHE A 360 -15.50 6.47 -33.72
N GLN A 361 -15.12 5.23 -34.06
CA GLN A 361 -16.10 4.15 -33.97
C GLN A 361 -16.49 3.95 -32.50
N LEU A 362 -17.67 4.46 -32.19
CA LEU A 362 -18.37 4.41 -30.92
C LEU A 362 -18.48 2.99 -30.36
N ALA A 363 -17.81 2.73 -29.25
CA ALA A 363 -18.35 1.87 -28.20
C ALA A 363 -19.01 2.77 -27.15
N GLY A 364 -20.13 3.39 -27.53
CA GLY A 364 -20.91 4.23 -26.62
C GLY A 364 -21.72 3.37 -25.66
N SER A 365 -21.26 3.18 -24.42
CA SER A 365 -22.16 2.87 -23.31
C SER A 365 -22.87 4.16 -22.90
N LYS A 366 -24.20 4.13 -22.89
CA LYS A 366 -25.04 5.27 -22.50
C LYS A 366 -24.87 5.56 -21.00
N TRP A 367 -24.30 6.71 -20.66
CA TRP A 367 -24.10 7.14 -19.28
C TRP A 367 -25.36 7.79 -18.72
N ARG A 368 -25.83 7.30 -17.56
CA ARG A 368 -26.77 8.03 -16.69
C ARG A 368 -26.04 8.33 -15.38
N ALA A 369 -25.65 9.58 -15.18
CA ALA A 369 -25.27 10.06 -13.86
C ALA A 369 -26.54 10.19 -13.01
N THR A 370 -26.68 9.37 -11.96
CA THR A 370 -27.62 9.65 -10.87
C THR A 370 -26.85 10.32 -9.74
N ASN A 371 -27.12 11.61 -9.54
CA ASN A 371 -26.71 12.35 -8.35
C ASN A 371 -27.28 11.67 -7.09
N ILE A 372 -26.41 11.42 -6.09
CA ILE A 372 -26.81 11.29 -4.68
C ILE A 372 -25.95 12.24 -3.87
#